data_AF-A0A815HKL4-F1
#
_entry.id   AF-A0A815HKL4-F1
#
_cell.length_a   1.000
_cell.length_b   1.000
_cell.length_c   1.000
_cell.angle_alpha   90.00
_cell.angle_beta   90.00
_cell.angle_gamma   90.00
#
_symmetry.space_group_name_H-M   'P 1'
#
loop_
_entity.id
_entity.type
_entity.pdbx_description
1 polymer ?
#
loop_
_entity_poly.entity_id
_entity_poly.type
_entity_poly.pdbx_seq_one_letter_code
_entity_poly.pdbx_strand_id
1 'polypeptide(L)'
;MKNVYDDRRMLIRTRESHDIQVQHIRKCPQDHAMYGVKGTSVISVLPSFHPITSLPPDLMHDILEGVMPKLTASLLKNIVSVRLLSNAALRQRINSFQYGINDRRNRSPPLKEKDVSEERSPARLGALEVISNPTQV
;
A
#
# COMPACT_ATOMS: atom_id res chain seq x y z
N MET A 1 30.31 11.75 -0.34
CA MET A 1 29.30 10.69 -0.46
C MET A 1 28.68 10.80 -1.83
N LYS A 2 28.88 9.80 -2.71
CA LYS A 2 28.36 9.85 -4.09
C LYS A 2 26.86 9.55 -4.08
N ASN A 3 26.09 10.32 -4.85
CA ASN A 3 24.70 10.02 -5.19
C ASN A 3 24.70 8.74 -6.05
N VAL A 4 24.56 7.58 -5.42
CA VAL A 4 24.64 6.26 -6.08
C VAL A 4 23.29 5.81 -6.65
N TYR A 5 22.20 6.49 -6.30
CA TYR A 5 20.85 6.08 -6.65
C TYR A 5 20.11 7.22 -7.36
N ASP A 6 19.77 7.00 -8.64
CA ASP A 6 18.98 7.91 -9.48
C ASP A 6 17.87 7.08 -10.15
N ASP A 7 16.64 7.21 -9.64
CA ASP A 7 15.46 6.46 -10.12
C ASP A 7 15.24 6.61 -11.62
N ARG A 8 15.65 7.74 -12.22
CA ARG A 8 15.46 8.01 -13.66
C ARG A 8 16.41 7.20 -14.54
N ARG A 9 17.47 6.66 -13.94
CA ARG A 9 18.49 5.85 -14.63
C ARG A 9 18.32 4.35 -14.38
N MET A 10 17.33 3.95 -13.59
CA MET A 10 17.03 2.55 -13.34
C MET A 10 16.08 2.01 -14.40
N LEU A 11 16.43 0.86 -14.96
CA LEU A 11 15.54 0.11 -15.83
C LEU A 11 14.60 -0.72 -14.95
N ILE A 12 13.29 -0.53 -15.13
CA ILE A 12 12.29 -1.37 -14.49
C ILE A 12 12.41 -2.80 -15.04
N ARG A 13 12.45 -3.78 -14.13
CA ARG A 13 12.52 -5.19 -14.51
C ARG A 13 11.18 -5.63 -15.09
N THR A 14 11.19 -6.12 -16.32
CA THR A 14 10.03 -6.72 -16.99
C THR A 14 10.04 -8.23 -16.81
N ARG A 15 8.99 -8.93 -17.24
CA ARG A 15 8.95 -10.40 -17.18
C ARG A 15 10.08 -11.00 -18.01
N GLU A 16 10.25 -10.49 -19.21
CA GLU A 16 11.23 -10.94 -20.20
C GLU A 16 12.65 -10.70 -19.68
N SER A 17 12.93 -9.50 -19.13
CA SER A 17 14.26 -9.21 -18.61
C SER A 17 14.58 -10.01 -17.35
N HIS A 18 13.59 -10.27 -16.49
CA HIS A 18 13.73 -11.20 -15.37
C HIS A 18 14.06 -12.62 -15.83
N ASP A 19 13.34 -13.14 -16.82
CA ASP A 19 13.53 -14.52 -17.30
C ASP A 19 14.91 -14.72 -17.94
N ILE A 20 15.37 -13.74 -18.72
CA ILE A 20 16.74 -13.73 -19.27
C ILE A 20 17.78 -13.75 -18.14
N GLN A 21 17.60 -12.93 -17.10
CA GLN A 21 18.51 -12.87 -15.95
C GLN A 21 18.52 -14.20 -15.20
N VAL A 22 17.36 -14.81 -14.94
CA VAL A 22 17.28 -16.12 -14.28
C VAL A 22 17.95 -17.20 -15.13
N GLN A 23 17.75 -17.21 -16.45
CA GLN A 23 18.41 -18.15 -17.34
C GLN A 23 19.94 -17.97 -17.36
N HIS A 24 20.41 -16.72 -17.32
CA HIS A 24 21.84 -16.42 -17.22
C HIS A 24 22.42 -16.94 -15.91
N ILE A 25 21.79 -16.63 -14.78
CA ILE A 25 22.26 -17.05 -13.45
C ILE A 25 22.27 -18.57 -13.30
N ARG A 26 21.33 -19.29 -13.94
CA ARG A 26 21.37 -20.77 -13.99
C ARG A 26 22.64 -21.31 -14.64
N LYS A 27 23.22 -20.59 -15.61
CA LYS A 27 24.47 -20.95 -16.28
C LYS A 27 25.70 -20.40 -15.55
N CYS A 28 25.59 -19.18 -15.00
CA CYS A 28 26.65 -18.45 -14.33
C CYS A 28 26.20 -17.99 -12.93
N PRO A 29 26.19 -18.86 -11.90
CA PRO A 29 25.69 -18.52 -10.57
C PRO A 29 26.46 -17.40 -9.87
N GLN A 30 27.73 -17.21 -10.21
CA GLN A 30 28.58 -16.12 -9.71
C GLN A 30 28.03 -14.72 -10.01
N ASP A 31 27.19 -14.57 -11.04
CA ASP A 31 26.65 -13.27 -11.48
C ASP A 31 25.36 -12.86 -10.75
N HIS A 32 24.91 -13.63 -9.75
CA HIS A 32 23.65 -13.36 -9.02
C HIS A 32 23.61 -11.95 -8.42
N ALA A 33 24.75 -11.44 -7.94
CA ALA A 33 24.87 -10.12 -7.34
C ALA A 33 24.70 -8.98 -8.36
N MET A 34 25.07 -9.20 -9.62
CA MET A 34 24.93 -8.21 -10.69
C MET A 34 23.45 -7.89 -10.98
N TYR A 35 22.61 -8.93 -10.98
CA TYR A 35 21.18 -8.78 -11.29
C TYR A 35 20.30 -8.65 -10.05
N GLY A 36 20.83 -8.93 -8.85
CA GLY A 36 20.03 -9.01 -7.63
C GLY A 36 19.02 -10.16 -7.65
N VAL A 37 19.29 -11.22 -8.42
CA VAL A 37 18.42 -12.39 -8.59
C VAL A 37 19.21 -13.62 -8.19
N LYS A 38 18.65 -14.48 -7.33
CA LYS A 38 19.33 -15.71 -6.87
C LYS A 38 19.08 -16.92 -7.76
N GLY A 39 18.04 -16.88 -8.58
CA GLY A 39 17.62 -17.99 -9.43
C GLY A 39 16.11 -18.06 -9.56
N THR A 40 15.60 -19.24 -9.92
CA THR A 40 14.17 -19.47 -10.13
C THR A 40 13.42 -19.55 -8.80
N SER A 41 12.29 -18.85 -8.70
CA SER A 41 11.42 -18.97 -7.52
C SER A 41 10.77 -20.35 -7.46
N VAL A 42 10.69 -20.94 -6.26
CA VAL A 42 10.01 -22.21 -6.00
C VAL A 42 8.51 -22.15 -6.36
N ILE A 43 7.91 -20.97 -6.30
CA ILE A 43 6.48 -20.75 -6.60
C ILE A 43 6.23 -20.74 -8.12
N SER A 44 7.29 -20.63 -8.94
CA SER A 44 7.17 -20.68 -10.41
C SER A 44 6.68 -22.02 -10.95
N VAL A 45 6.45 -23.02 -10.09
CA VAL A 45 5.71 -24.24 -10.42
C VAL A 45 4.24 -23.97 -10.78
N LEU A 46 3.67 -22.88 -10.27
CA LEU A 46 2.29 -22.47 -10.57
C LEU A 46 2.24 -21.77 -11.94
N PRO A 47 1.44 -22.25 -12.91
CA PRO A 47 1.40 -21.67 -14.27
C PRO A 47 1.02 -20.20 -14.32
N SER A 48 0.23 -19.73 -13.34
CA SER A 48 -0.25 -18.35 -13.25
C SER A 48 0.66 -17.43 -12.43
N PHE A 49 1.77 -17.94 -11.90
CA PHE A 49 2.69 -17.17 -11.07
C PHE A 49 3.91 -16.73 -11.86
N HIS A 50 4.20 -15.43 -11.81
CA HIS A 50 5.47 -14.86 -12.23
C HIS A 50 5.94 -13.83 -11.20
N PRO A 51 7.21 -13.86 -10.73
CA PRO A 51 7.69 -12.95 -9.68
C PRO A 51 7.46 -11.45 -9.96
N ILE A 52 7.48 -11.04 -11.22
CA ILE A 52 7.28 -9.63 -11.60
C ILE A 52 5.82 -9.17 -11.51
N THR A 53 4.84 -10.05 -11.74
CA THR A 53 3.42 -9.66 -11.86
C THR A 53 2.50 -10.29 -10.83
N SER A 54 2.96 -11.37 -10.20
CA SER A 54 2.14 -12.24 -9.37
C SER A 54 2.67 -12.35 -7.94
N LEU A 55 3.73 -11.60 -7.58
CA LEU A 55 4.07 -11.46 -6.18
C LEU A 55 2.85 -10.84 -5.48
N PRO A 56 2.40 -11.44 -4.37
CA PRO A 56 1.24 -10.92 -3.67
C PRO A 56 1.50 -9.46 -3.29
N PRO A 57 0.48 -8.58 -3.38
CA PRO A 57 0.56 -7.27 -2.76
C PRO A 57 1.08 -7.45 -1.33
N ASP A 58 2.13 -6.72 -0.99
CA ASP A 58 2.83 -6.92 0.27
C ASP A 58 1.85 -6.58 1.39
N LEU A 59 1.36 -7.60 2.09
CA LEU A 59 0.38 -7.46 3.15
C LEU A 59 0.88 -6.49 4.23
N MET A 60 2.20 -6.48 4.49
CA MET A 60 2.78 -5.52 5.41
C MET A 60 2.68 -4.10 4.83
N HIS A 61 3.06 -3.88 3.57
CA HIS A 61 3.00 -2.55 2.96
C HIS A 61 1.55 -2.02 2.76
N ASP A 62 0.66 -2.87 2.26
CA ASP A 62 -0.68 -2.45 1.82
C ASP A 62 -1.68 -2.44 2.99
N ILE A 63 -1.61 -3.42 3.90
CA ILE A 63 -2.50 -3.48 5.06
C ILE A 63 -1.90 -2.82 6.29
N LEU A 64 -0.61 -3.05 6.58
CA LEU A 64 -0.04 -2.60 7.86
C LEU A 64 0.63 -1.23 7.76
N GLU A 65 1.21 -0.84 6.62
CA GLU A 65 2.12 0.31 6.55
C GLU A 65 1.52 1.58 5.92
N GLY A 66 0.40 1.51 5.20
CA GLY A 66 -0.08 2.73 4.53
C GLY A 66 -1.55 2.85 4.15
N VAL A 67 -2.12 1.88 3.44
CA VAL A 67 -3.41 2.10 2.75
C VAL A 67 -4.59 1.88 3.68
N MET A 68 -4.62 0.75 4.40
CA MET A 68 -5.77 0.41 5.25
C MET A 68 -6.00 1.36 6.43
N PRO A 69 -4.97 1.86 7.15
CA PRO A 69 -5.19 2.85 8.20
C PRO A 69 -5.82 4.14 7.67
N LYS A 70 -5.35 4.64 6.51
CA LYS A 70 -5.89 5.85 5.87
C LYS A 70 -7.31 5.66 5.38
N LEU A 71 -7.59 4.54 4.72
CA LEU A 71 -8.92 4.19 4.23
C LEU A 71 -9.91 4.08 5.40
N THR A 72 -9.54 3.36 6.46
CA THR A 72 -10.38 3.17 7.65
C THR A 72 -10.66 4.51 8.34
N ALA A 73 -9.67 5.39 8.46
CA ALA A 73 -9.85 6.72 9.02
C ALA A 73 -10.84 7.58 8.20
N SER A 74 -10.72 7.57 6.87
CA SER A 74 -11.64 8.30 5.98
C SER A 74 -13.06 7.75 6.04
N LEU A 75 -13.21 6.42 6.08
CA LEU A 75 -14.49 5.76 6.23
C LEU A 75 -15.16 6.15 7.56
N LEU A 76 -14.42 6.11 8.67
CA LEU A 76 -14.94 6.50 9.98
C LEU A 76 -15.37 7.97 10.02
N LYS A 77 -14.59 8.87 9.39
CA LYS A 77 -14.97 10.29 9.25
C LYS A 77 -16.29 10.45 8.49
N ASN A 78 -16.47 9.73 7.39
CA ASN A 78 -17.72 9.76 6.63
C ASN A 78 -18.90 9.21 7.42
N ILE A 79 -18.73 8.11 8.14
CA ILE A 79 -19.78 7.53 9.00
C ILE A 79 -20.22 8.53 10.10
N VAL A 80 -19.26 9.27 10.66
CA VAL A 80 -19.54 10.34 11.61
C VAL A 80 -20.25 11.51 10.95
N SER A 81 -19.83 11.92 9.74
CA SER A 81 -20.45 13.05 9.04
C SER A 81 -21.91 12.77 8.65
N VAL A 82 -22.22 11.53 8.26
CA VAL A 82 -23.61 11.10 8.01
C VAL A 82 -24.39 10.75 9.29
N ARG A 83 -23.82 11.04 10.47
CA ARG A 83 -24.41 10.86 11.81
C ARG A 83 -24.83 9.42 12.13
N LEU A 84 -24.25 8.43 11.46
CA LEU A 84 -24.45 7.01 11.78
C LEU A 84 -23.67 6.58 13.03
N LEU A 85 -22.61 7.32 13.39
CA LEU A 85 -21.84 7.12 14.62
C LEU A 85 -21.48 8.49 15.21
N SER A 86 -21.66 8.67 16.52
CA SER A 86 -21.23 9.92 17.17
C SER A 86 -19.73 9.90 17.48
N ASN A 87 -19.10 11.07 17.48
CA ASN A 87 -17.70 11.22 17.88
C ASN A 87 -17.45 10.70 19.31
N ALA A 88 -18.40 10.89 20.23
CA ALA A 88 -18.31 10.39 21.60
C ALA A 88 -18.32 8.86 21.63
N ALA A 89 -19.23 8.21 20.89
CA ALA A 89 -19.30 6.76 20.81
C ALA A 89 -18.06 6.16 20.15
N LEU A 90 -17.53 6.79 19.10
CA LEU A 90 -16.30 6.35 18.43
C LEU A 90 -15.10 6.41 19.39
N ARG A 91 -14.93 7.54 20.10
CA ARG A 91 -13.86 7.70 21.10
C ARG A 91 -13.95 6.66 22.21
N GLN A 92 -15.16 6.45 22.74
CA GLN A 92 -15.39 5.43 23.76
C GLN A 92 -14.97 4.06 23.26
N ARG A 93 -15.40 3.66 22.06
CA ARG A 93 -15.06 2.35 21.46
C ARG A 93 -13.55 2.17 21.25
N ILE A 94 -12.85 3.18 20.73
CA ILE A 94 -11.39 3.12 20.53
C ILE A 94 -10.66 3.01 21.88
N ASN A 95 -11.13 3.74 22.88
CA ASN A 95 -10.52 3.75 24.21
C ASN A 95 -10.80 2.46 25.01
N SER A 96 -11.96 1.83 24.80
CA SER A 96 -12.35 0.59 25.47
C SER A 96 -12.01 -0.68 24.69
N PHE A 97 -11.44 -0.57 23.49
CA PHE A 97 -11.09 -1.73 22.67
C PHE A 97 -10.02 -2.57 23.38
N GLN A 98 -10.30 -3.87 23.55
CA GLN A 98 -9.41 -4.80 24.22
C GLN A 98 -8.42 -5.36 23.20
N TYR A 99 -7.24 -4.74 23.13
CA TYR A 99 -6.14 -5.23 22.32
C TYR A 99 -5.58 -6.53 22.90
N GLY A 100 -5.28 -7.49 22.03
CA GLY A 100 -4.56 -8.70 22.41
C GLY A 100 -3.16 -8.38 22.96
N ILE A 101 -2.54 -9.36 23.64
CA ILE A 101 -1.21 -9.20 24.25
C ILE A 101 -0.17 -8.74 23.20
N ASN A 102 -0.25 -9.28 21.99
CA ASN A 102 0.65 -8.96 20.89
C ASN A 102 0.38 -7.57 20.27
N ASP A 103 -0.85 -7.06 20.35
CA ASP A 103 -1.26 -5.81 19.71
C ASP A 103 -1.20 -4.60 20.65
N ARG A 104 -0.86 -4.81 21.92
CA ARG A 104 -0.84 -3.76 22.95
C ARG A 104 0.11 -2.61 22.60
N ARG A 105 1.18 -2.89 21.85
CA ARG A 105 2.15 -1.90 21.34
C ARG A 105 1.69 -1.21 20.05
N ASN A 106 0.70 -1.76 19.34
CA ASN A 106 0.12 -1.22 18.11
C ASN A 106 -1.19 -0.46 18.35
N ARG A 107 -1.45 -0.06 19.60
CA ARG A 107 -2.65 0.71 19.95
C ARG A 107 -2.54 2.13 19.40
N SER A 108 -3.61 2.61 18.76
CA SER A 108 -3.71 4.01 18.36
C SER A 108 -3.59 4.94 19.59
N PRO A 109 -2.90 6.09 19.49
CA PRO A 109 -2.90 7.08 20.56
C PRO A 109 -4.35 7.48 20.93
N PRO A 110 -4.63 7.81 22.21
CA PRO A 110 -5.94 8.30 22.60
C PRO A 110 -6.31 9.55 21.79
N LEU A 111 -7.48 9.55 21.16
CA LEU A 111 -8.01 10.72 20.46
C LEU A 111 -8.26 11.85 21.46
N LYS A 112 -7.56 12.97 21.32
CA LYS A 112 -7.78 14.17 22.14
C LYS A 112 -8.93 14.98 21.54
N GLU A 113 -9.65 15.75 22.38
CA GLU A 113 -10.82 16.52 21.93
C GLU A 113 -10.52 17.48 20.77
N LYS A 114 -9.29 18.01 20.75
CA LYS A 114 -8.75 18.89 19.70
C LYS A 114 -8.48 18.23 18.34
N ASP A 115 -8.46 16.90 18.26
CA ASP A 115 -8.18 16.18 17.00
C ASP A 115 -9.41 16.13 16.07
N VAL A 116 -10.56 16.64 16.52
CA VAL A 116 -11.84 16.68 15.78
C VAL A 116 -12.15 18.07 15.23
N SER A 117 -11.39 19.10 15.63
CA SER A 117 -11.62 20.51 15.25
C SER A 117 -10.61 21.03 14.23
N GLU A 118 -10.31 20.26 13.19
CA GLU A 118 -9.77 20.81 11.94
C GLU A 118 -10.68 20.36 10.80
N GLU A 119 -11.71 21.16 10.51
CA GLU A 119 -12.13 21.37 9.12
C GLU A 119 -10.90 21.96 8.40
N ARG A 120 -10.01 21.10 7.91
CA ARG A 120 -9.09 21.52 6.85
C ARG A 120 -9.97 21.77 5.64
N SER A 121 -10.18 23.05 5.34
CA SER A 121 -10.71 23.59 4.09
C SER A 121 -10.37 22.66 2.91
N PRO A 122 -11.32 22.39 2.00
CA PRO A 122 -11.10 21.44 0.91
C PRO A 122 -9.98 21.98 0.02
N ALA A 123 -8.76 21.50 0.25
CA ALA A 123 -7.65 21.70 -0.65
C ALA A 123 -7.97 20.92 -1.93
N ARG A 124 -8.55 21.65 -2.89
CA ARG A 124 -8.56 21.42 -4.34
C ARG A 124 -8.14 20.00 -4.75
N LEU A 125 -9.13 19.10 -4.81
CA LEU A 125 -9.03 17.91 -5.65
C LEU A 125 -9.17 18.39 -7.10
N GLY A 126 -8.06 18.88 -7.65
CA GLY A 126 -7.96 19.21 -9.06
C GLY A 126 -8.00 17.94 -9.90
N ALA A 127 -8.96 17.92 -10.82
CA ALA A 127 -9.00 17.11 -12.04
C ALA A 127 -9.09 15.58 -11.88
N LEU A 128 -10.33 15.10 -11.73
CA LEU A 128 -10.82 14.01 -12.57
C LEU A 128 -12.25 14.38 -13.00
N GLU A 129 -12.35 15.27 -13.99
CA GLU A 129 -13.60 15.42 -14.72
C GLU A 129 -13.81 14.15 -15.54
N VAL A 130 -14.80 13.39 -15.09
CA VAL A 130 -15.44 12.29 -15.80
C VAL A 130 -16.00 12.86 -17.11
N ILE A 131 -15.40 12.49 -18.24
CA ILE A 131 -16.08 12.61 -19.53
C ILE A 131 -17.16 11.52 -19.56
N SER A 132 -18.37 11.90 -19.16
CA SER A 132 -19.59 11.20 -19.52
C SER A 132 -20.63 12.23 -19.94
N ASN A 133 -20.78 12.42 -21.25
CA ASN A 133 -21.99 13.02 -21.80
C ASN A 133 -22.59 12.05 -22.83
N PRO A 134 -23.79 11.49 -22.57
CA PRO A 134 -24.61 10.86 -23.57
C PRO A 134 -25.72 11.82 -24.04
N THR A 135 -25.71 12.20 -25.32
CA THR A 135 -26.88 12.75 -26.04
C THR A 135 -26.61 12.58 -27.53
N GLN A 136 -27.21 11.62 -28.25
CA GLN A 136 -28.52 11.75 -28.91
C GLN A 136 -28.87 13.18 -29.33
N VAL A 137 -28.62 13.54 -30.59
CA VAL A 137 -29.63 13.75 -31.67
C VAL A 137 -28.94 13.45 -33.00
#